data_AF-A0A841GRF8-F1
#
_entry.id   AF-A0A841GRF8-F1
#
_cell.length_a   1.000
_cell.length_b   1.000
_cell.length_c   1.000
_cell.angle_alpha   90.00
_cell.angle_beta   90.00
_cell.angle_gamma   90.00
#
_symmetry.space_group_name_H-M   'P 1'
#
loop_
_entity.id
_entity.type
_entity.pdbx_description
1 polymer ?
#
loop_
_entity_poly.entity_id
_entity_poly.type
_entity_poly.pdbx_seq_one_letter_code
_entity_poly.pdbx_strand_id
1 'polypeptide(L)' 'MDLHLTEIKNAHLFAEYLMCSGIKLPRSRSEEWEFFDTRKECVTARIKRDEKGKARFFICAALLGRK' A
#
# COMPACT_ATOMS: atom_id res chain seq x y z
N MET A 1 5.06 16.23 1.12
CA MET A 1 3.65 16.14 1.53
C MET A 1 3.22 14.69 1.35
N ASP A 2 2.89 13.97 2.42
CA ASP A 2 2.48 12.57 2.39
C ASP A 2 1.14 12.45 1.62
N LEU A 3 1.20 11.95 0.38
CA LEU A 3 0.06 11.88 -0.53
C LEU A 3 -0.96 10.82 -0.07
N HIS A 4 -2.09 11.27 0.49
CA HIS A 4 -3.40 10.60 0.58
C HIS A 4 -3.39 9.06 0.58
N LEU A 5 -2.67 8.47 1.54
CA LEU A 5 -2.74 7.04 1.79
C LEU A 5 -4.11 6.71 2.37
N THR A 6 -4.88 5.90 1.64
CA THR A 6 -6.20 5.43 2.03
C THR A 6 -6.06 4.07 2.70
N GLU A 7 -6.59 3.94 3.92
CA GLU A 7 -6.62 2.65 4.61
C GLU A 7 -7.60 1.70 3.91
N ILE A 8 -7.14 0.49 3.59
CA ILE A 8 -7.97 -0.59 3.07
C ILE A 8 -8.06 -1.69 4.13
N LYS A 9 -9.30 -1.99 4.53
CA LYS A 9 -9.59 -3.05 5.52
C LYS A 9 -9.52 -4.46 4.94
N ASN A 10 -9.52 -4.60 3.62
CA ASN A 10 -9.49 -5.89 2.93
C ASN A 10 -8.11 -6.18 2.33
N ALA A 11 -7.42 -7.18 2.87
CA ALA A 11 -6.10 -7.60 2.42
C ALA A 11 -6.08 -8.13 0.97
N HIS A 12 -7.20 -8.64 0.45
CA HIS A 12 -7.30 -9.05 -0.96
C HIS A 12 -7.29 -7.84 -1.88
N LEU A 13 -8.06 -6.79 -1.57
CA LEU A 13 -8.06 -5.56 -2.37
C LEU A 13 -6.69 -4.88 -2.38
N PHE A 14 -5.96 -4.96 -1.27
CA PHE A 14 -4.57 -4.50 -1.22
C PHE A 14 -3.66 -5.30 -2.16
N ALA A 15 -3.78 -6.62 -2.18
CA ALA A 15 -3.00 -7.47 -3.08
C ALA A 15 -3.32 -7.19 -4.57
N GLU A 16 -4.61 -7.03 -4.91
CA GLU A 16 -5.05 -6.65 -6.25
C GLU A 16 -4.46 -5.30 -6.67
N TYR A 17 -4.48 -4.30 -5.77
CA TYR A 17 -3.85 -2.99 -6.03
C TYR A 17 -2.36 -3.12 -6.37
N LEU A 18 -1.61 -3.89 -5.58
CA LEU A 18 -0.18 -4.12 -5.81
C LEU A 18 0.04 -4.77 -7.18
N MET A 19 -0.74 -5.81 -7.51
CA MET A 19 -0.63 -6.50 -8.79
C MET A 19 -0.97 -5.59 -9.98
N CYS A 20 -2.08 -4.84 -9.92
CA CYS A 20 -2.46 -3.87 -10.95
C CYS A 20 -1.42 -2.75 -11.11
N SER A 21 -0.71 -2.41 -10.03
CA SER A 21 0.35 -1.40 -10.05
C SER A 21 1.72 -1.96 -10.44
N GLY A 22 1.83 -3.26 -10.73
CA GLY A 22 3.10 -3.92 -11.05
C GLY A 22 4.06 -4.04 -9.86
N ILE A 23 3.56 -3.87 -8.64
CA ILE A 23 4.32 -3.92 -7.40
C ILE A 23 4.38 -5.37 -6.92
N LYS A 24 5.59 -5.85 -6.60
CA LYS A 24 5.76 -7.18 -6.00
C LYS A 24 5.12 -7.23 -4.62
N LEU A 25 4.35 -8.29 -4.39
CA LEU A 25 3.80 -8.59 -3.07
C LEU A 25 4.93 -8.82 -2.06
N PRO A 26 4.88 -8.19 -0.87
CA PRO A 26 5.83 -8.48 0.19
C PRO A 26 5.72 -9.95 0.62
N ARG A 27 6.86 -10.58 0.96
CA ARG A 27 6.91 -11.98 1.41
C ARG A 27 6.04 -12.22 2.65
N SER A 28 5.95 -11.23 3.54
CA SER A 28 5.12 -11.25 4.74
C SER A 28 4.18 -10.05 4.74
N ARG A 29 2.86 -10.29 4.70
CA ARG A 29 1.85 -9.24 4.91
C ARG A 29 1.69 -8.84 6.38
N SER A 30 2.36 -9.57 7.28
CA SER A 30 2.35 -9.34 8.71
C SER A 30 3.43 -8.37 9.16
N GLU A 31 4.44 -8.07 8.34
CA GLU A 31 5.53 -7.16 8.69
C GLU A 31 5.23 -5.74 8.19
N GLU A 32 5.83 -4.75 8.87
CA GLU A 32 5.77 -3.38 8.39
C GLU A 32 6.52 -3.27 7.07
N TRP A 33 5.91 -2.61 6.10
CA TRP A 33 6.43 -2.55 4.75
C TRP A 33 5.94 -1.29 4.08
N GLU A 34 6.75 -0.71 3.20
CA GLU A 34 6.31 0.36 2.33
C GLU A 34 6.94 0.24 0.96
N PHE A 35 6.20 0.71 -0.04
CA PHE A 35 6.68 0.82 -1.40
C PHE A 35 6.69 2.28 -1.80
N PHE A 36 7.90 2.75 -2.04
CA PHE A 36 8.15 4.06 -2.61
C PHE A 36 8.28 3.94 -4.12
N ASP A 37 7.38 4.60 -4.85
CA ASP A 37 7.47 4.70 -6.30
C ASP A 37 8.40 5.87 -6.65
N THR A 38 9.57 5.53 -7.19
CA THR A 38 10.60 6.51 -7.57
C THR A 38 10.22 7.35 -8.77
N ARG A 39 9.27 6.91 -9.61
CA ARG A 39 8.79 7.70 -10.76
C ARG A 39 7.81 8.79 -10.32
N LYS A 40 7.07 8.53 -9.25
CA LYS A 40 6.06 9.43 -8.70
C LYS A 40 6.53 10.15 -7.44
N GLU A 41 7.75 9.86 -7.00
CA GLU A 41 8.40 10.36 -5.79
C GLU A 41 7.47 10.30 -4.56
N CYS A 42 6.70 9.22 -4.42
CA CYS A 42 5.74 9.05 -3.34
C CYS A 42 5.54 7.60 -2.92
N VAL A 43 5.06 7.41 -1.69
CA VAL A 43 4.66 6.10 -1.17
C VAL A 43 3.32 5.71 -1.79
N THR A 44 3.28 4.59 -2.50
CA THR A 44 2.06 4.12 -3.19
C THR A 44 1.36 3.01 -2.43
N ALA A 45 2.10 2.24 -1.63
CA ALA A 45 1.55 1.21 -0.77
C ALA A 45 2.32 1.12 0.53
N ARG A 46 1.61 0.85 1.62
CA ARG A 46 2.20 0.70 2.95
C ARG A 46 1.41 -0.30 3.78
N ILE A 47 2.13 -1.09 4.56
CA ILE A 47 1.62 -1.97 5.60
C ILE A 47 2.20 -1.43 6.91
N LYS A 48 1.32 -1.10 7.85
CA LYS A 48 1.70 -0.75 9.22
C LYS A 48 1.09 -1.72 10.19
N ARG A 49 1.70 -1.86 11.37
CA ARG A 49 1.06 -2.53 12.49
C ARG A 49 0.35 -1.51 13.37
N ASP A 50 -0.83 -1.88 13.81
CA ASP A 50 -1.53 -1.17 14.85
C ASP A 50 -0.97 -1.49 16.24
N GLU A 51 -1.33 -0.71 17.26
CA GLU A 51 -0.98 -0.96 18.67
C GLU A 51 -1.44 -2.35 19.16
N LYS A 52 -2.45 -2.93 18.50
CA LYS A 52 -2.94 -4.30 18.75
C LYS A 52 -2.22 -5.39 17.96
N GLY A 53 -1.15 -5.06 17.23
CA GLY A 53 -0.38 -6.01 16.42
C GLY A 53 -1.06 -6.44 15.11
N LYS A 54 -2.20 -5.85 14.76
CA LYS A 54 -2.92 -6.14 13.51
C LYS A 54 -2.31 -5.37 12.34
N ALA A 55 -2.07 -6.05 11.22
CA ALA A 55 -1.63 -5.40 9.99
C ALA A 55 -2.75 -4.53 9.41
N ARG A 56 -2.42 -3.27 9.12
CA ARG A 56 -3.25 -2.30 8.42
C ARG A 56 -2.60 -1.99 7.07
N PHE A 57 -3.43 -1.97 6.04
CA PHE A 57 -3.00 -1.80 4.66
C PHE A 57 -3.39 -0.41 4.18
N PHE A 58 -2.48 0.25 3.48
CA PHE A 58 -2.67 1.60 2.98
C PHE A 58 -2.23 1.67 1.52
N ILE A 59 -3.02 2.31 0.67
CA ILE A 59 -2.69 2.52 -0.74
C ILE A 59 -2.84 3.99 -1.12
N CYS A 60 -2.10 4.45 -2.11
CA CYS A 60 -2.31 5.77 -2.68
C CYS A 60 -3.40 5.68 -3.76
N ALA A 61 -4.64 5.97 -3.37
CA ALA A 61 -5.80 5.90 -4.27
C ALA A 61 -5.79 6.99 -5.34
N ALA A 62 -5.10 8.11 -5.10
CA ALA A 62 -4.92 9.19 -6.08
C ALA A 62 -4.21 8.74 -7.37
N LEU A 63 -3.51 7.61 -7.32
CA LEU A 63 -2.77 7.05 -8.45
C LEU A 63 -3.57 6.02 -9.25
N LEU A 64 -4.75 5.59 -8.78
CA LEU A 64 -5.61 4.63 -9.50
C LEU A 64 -6.31 5.26 -10.71
N GLY A 65 -6.50 6.57 -10.73
CA GLY A 65 -7.24 7.28 -11.78
C GLY A 65 -6.39 7.84 -12.93
N ARG A 66 -5.06 7.77 -12.84
CA ARG A 66 -4.16 8.27 -13.91
C ARG A 66 -3.76 7.10 -14.81
N LYS A 67 -4.58 6.86 -15.84
CA LYS A 67 -4.30 5.91 -16.93
C LYS A 67 -3.77 6.66 -18.13
#